data_AF-A0A967RAL0-F1
#
_entry.id   AF-A0A967RAL0-F1
#
_cell.length_a   1.000
_cell.length_b   1.000
_cell.length_c   1.000
_cell.angle_alpha   90.00
_cell.angle_beta   90.00
_cell.angle_gamma   90.00
#
_symmetry.space_group_name_H-M   'P 1'
#
loop_
_entity.id
_entity.type
_entity.pdbx_description
1 polymer ?
#
loop_
_entity_poly.entity_id
_entity_poly.type
_entity_poly.pdbx_seq_one_letter_code
_entity_poly.pdbx_strand_id
1 'polypeptide(L)'
;MRYLNHFTAGLVVYLSFSLSALADDTDIYLNPKVASGAEPLVMFTLDYRPNLTATVCGGTECDTLIAEGYLPPTGPYNFFQLLRAVFKKVLDPIGGVRIGFMLNHDSNCVGAVTSGPTKTGCSNGAYVLSGFNLIGAGTDDPSTYQTAGEDANKLAFLDKLAQVPDPLGTLSHSFQGKELYFELFRYLTGQNVYNGHLGYLSFGNTDPLTNLDVYASGYSWDTNIEDITGTTYSSPITALGECAKVFVVNLLFQVSNQEDDSDTAITADKANKPNGGMEGINLTGKNNNFATVIRYLRDADLGDGTFGTVPDLGGLQNVTSYFIVDPNQINTTTNGYASAGGTGVALPLSSNPEELVNTLNNIFRSILSVSTTFVSPSVPVNVFNRTQVVNEVFMALFKPDENALPLWNGNLKKLRVGQNATTGDTELQDVNGINAIDIDGRIKRDAVTFWTDVSALPPPVDDEVAGADGRSVPRGGAGQ
;
A
#
# COMPACT_ATOMS: atom_id res chain seq x y z
N MET A 1 15.80 -61.30 67.71
CA MET A 1 16.59 -61.47 66.47
C MET A 1 16.76 -60.10 65.82
N ARG A 2 17.96 -59.82 65.31
CA ARG A 2 18.34 -58.63 64.49
C ARG A 2 17.31 -58.43 63.35
N TYR A 3 17.02 -57.22 62.87
CA TYR A 3 17.85 -56.50 61.90
C TYR A 3 17.64 -54.98 61.94
N LEU A 4 18.76 -54.25 61.90
CA LEU A 4 18.92 -52.83 61.57
C LEU A 4 18.58 -52.61 60.08
N ASN A 5 17.91 -51.51 59.75
CA ASN A 5 17.93 -50.90 58.42
C ASN A 5 18.77 -49.63 58.46
N HIS A 6 19.92 -49.65 57.79
CA HIS A 6 20.76 -48.50 57.52
C HIS A 6 20.24 -47.74 56.30
N PHE A 7 20.03 -46.43 56.46
CA PHE A 7 19.92 -45.48 55.36
C PHE A 7 21.33 -45.04 54.94
N THR A 8 21.68 -45.24 53.68
CA THR A 8 22.89 -44.68 53.04
C THR A 8 22.46 -43.68 51.97
N ALA A 9 22.89 -42.42 52.14
CA ALA A 9 22.73 -41.36 51.16
C ALA A 9 23.77 -41.52 50.03
N GLY A 10 23.31 -41.55 48.78
CA GLY A 10 24.15 -41.56 47.59
C GLY A 10 24.17 -40.19 46.91
N LEU A 11 25.37 -39.63 46.76
CA LEU A 11 25.65 -38.39 46.03
C LEU A 11 25.55 -38.67 44.52
N VAL A 12 24.60 -38.03 43.82
CA VAL A 12 24.50 -38.08 42.35
C VAL A 12 25.19 -36.85 41.77
N VAL A 13 26.31 -37.08 41.09
CA VAL A 13 27.01 -36.04 40.31
C VAL A 13 26.35 -35.96 38.93
N TYR A 14 25.59 -34.89 38.68
CA TYR A 14 25.12 -34.55 37.34
C TYR A 14 26.28 -33.89 36.57
N LEU A 15 26.82 -34.60 35.57
CA LEU A 15 27.59 -33.95 34.50
C LEU A 15 26.60 -33.16 33.63
N SER A 16 26.48 -31.87 33.91
CA SER A 16 25.83 -30.93 32.99
C SER A 16 26.76 -30.68 31.81
N PHE A 17 26.44 -31.25 30.66
CA PHE A 17 27.00 -30.81 29.37
C PHE A 17 26.65 -29.34 29.19
N SER A 18 27.67 -28.49 29.07
CA SER A 18 27.51 -27.12 28.61
C SER A 18 27.04 -27.15 27.15
N LEU A 19 25.75 -26.88 26.91
CA LEU A 19 25.29 -26.47 25.61
C LEU A 19 26.03 -25.16 25.26
N SER A 20 26.79 -25.18 24.17
CA SER A 20 27.35 -23.98 23.57
C SER A 20 26.19 -23.04 23.25
N ALA A 21 26.06 -21.95 24.00
CA ALA A 21 25.25 -20.83 23.57
C ALA A 21 25.98 -20.20 22.38
N LEU A 22 25.51 -20.48 21.17
CA LEU A 22 25.87 -19.71 20.00
C LEU A 22 25.28 -18.31 20.21
N ALA A 23 26.06 -17.26 19.93
CA ALA A 23 25.52 -15.93 19.80
C ALA A 23 24.40 -15.97 18.75
N ASP A 24 23.29 -15.29 19.01
CA ASP A 24 22.20 -15.17 18.05
C ASP A 24 22.74 -14.43 16.83
N ASP A 25 22.87 -15.14 15.71
CA ASP A 25 23.38 -14.60 14.46
C ASP A 25 22.37 -13.55 14.00
N THR A 26 22.80 -12.29 13.88
CA THR A 26 21.95 -11.25 13.31
C THR A 26 22.01 -11.42 11.81
N ASP A 27 21.12 -12.25 11.27
CA ASP A 27 20.99 -12.44 9.84
C ASP A 27 20.37 -11.18 9.22
N ILE A 28 21.21 -10.41 8.51
CA ILE A 28 20.75 -9.29 7.70
C ILE A 28 20.48 -9.83 6.29
N TYR A 29 19.21 -10.06 5.98
CA TYR A 29 18.79 -10.46 4.65
C TYR A 29 18.71 -9.22 3.75
N LEU A 30 19.71 -9.10 2.88
CA LEU A 30 19.70 -8.11 1.82
C LEU A 30 19.21 -8.80 0.58
N ASN A 31 17.96 -8.53 0.23
CA ASN A 31 17.52 -8.80 -1.12
C ASN A 31 17.62 -7.48 -1.90
N PRO A 32 18.71 -7.23 -2.66
CA PRO A 32 18.83 -6.05 -3.52
C PRO A 32 17.76 -6.03 -4.63
N LYS A 33 17.03 -7.15 -4.76
CA LYS A 33 15.83 -7.32 -5.55
C LYS A 33 14.73 -7.69 -4.57
N VAL A 34 13.52 -7.14 -4.70
CA VAL A 34 12.41 -7.66 -3.89
C VAL A 34 12.30 -9.17 -4.12
N ALA A 35 12.13 -9.97 -3.06
CA ALA A 35 11.99 -11.42 -3.22
C ALA A 35 10.89 -11.69 -4.25
N SER A 36 11.13 -12.60 -5.19
CA SER A 36 10.15 -12.87 -6.25
C SER A 36 8.83 -13.27 -5.59
N GLY A 37 7.77 -12.50 -5.85
CA GLY A 37 6.46 -12.65 -5.20
C GLY A 37 6.15 -11.64 -4.10
N ALA A 38 7.16 -10.96 -3.53
CA ALA A 38 6.99 -9.95 -2.47
C ALA A 38 6.96 -8.51 -3.02
N GLU A 39 6.86 -8.32 -4.34
CA GLU A 39 6.83 -6.99 -4.96
C GLU A 39 5.63 -6.17 -4.46
N PRO A 40 5.80 -4.89 -4.09
CA PRO A 40 4.68 -4.07 -3.64
C PRO A 40 3.57 -4.00 -4.70
N LEU A 41 2.33 -4.09 -4.23
CA LEU A 41 1.12 -4.04 -5.05
C LEU A 41 0.60 -2.59 -5.06
N VAL A 42 0.49 -1.95 -6.22
CA VAL A 42 0.03 -0.56 -6.35
C VAL A 42 -1.19 -0.51 -7.26
N MET A 43 -2.35 -0.22 -6.67
CA MET A 43 -3.61 -0.08 -7.38
C MET A 43 -3.91 1.40 -7.64
N PHE A 44 -4.03 1.80 -8.89
CA PHE A 44 -4.51 3.14 -9.23
C PHE A 44 -6.03 3.18 -9.28
N THR A 45 -6.60 4.29 -8.81
CA THR A 45 -8.03 4.60 -9.00
C THR A 45 -8.16 5.99 -9.58
N LEU A 46 -9.14 6.19 -10.45
CA LEU A 46 -9.35 7.47 -11.12
C LEU A 46 -10.80 7.91 -11.03
N ASP A 47 -10.97 9.13 -10.55
CA ASP A 47 -12.22 9.88 -10.62
C ASP A 47 -12.51 10.30 -12.07
N TYR A 48 -13.26 9.45 -12.76
CA TYR A 48 -13.43 9.47 -14.20
C TYR A 48 -14.56 10.39 -14.67
N ARG A 49 -14.42 11.68 -14.40
CA ARG A 49 -15.42 12.71 -14.67
C ARG A 49 -14.93 13.80 -15.64
N PRO A 50 -15.80 14.73 -16.10
CA PRO A 50 -15.44 15.73 -17.11
C PRO A 50 -14.27 16.64 -16.77
N ASN A 51 -13.87 16.78 -15.49
CA ASN A 51 -12.65 17.49 -15.10
C ASN A 51 -11.40 16.97 -15.84
N LEU A 52 -11.35 15.67 -16.17
CA LEU A 52 -10.30 15.06 -16.99
C LEU A 52 -10.21 15.66 -18.40
N THR A 53 -11.28 16.30 -18.89
CA THR A 53 -11.32 16.91 -20.22
C THR A 53 -10.95 18.39 -20.22
N ALA A 54 -10.60 18.94 -19.05
CA ALA A 54 -10.13 20.31 -18.93
C ALA A 54 -8.90 20.53 -19.83
N THR A 55 -8.89 21.64 -20.55
CA THR A 55 -7.74 22.03 -21.39
C THR A 55 -6.54 22.32 -20.50
N VAL A 56 -5.40 21.73 -20.86
CA VAL A 56 -4.11 21.93 -20.20
C VAL A 56 -3.05 22.24 -21.24
N CYS A 57 -1.81 22.52 -20.81
CA CYS A 57 -0.69 22.84 -21.69
C CYS A 57 -0.98 24.05 -22.60
N GLY A 58 -1.52 25.13 -22.02
CA GLY A 58 -1.82 26.36 -22.77
C GLY A 58 -0.60 27.23 -23.09
N GLY A 59 0.54 26.94 -22.46
CA GLY A 59 1.84 27.58 -22.68
C GLY A 59 2.94 26.53 -22.85
N THR A 60 4.02 26.66 -22.10
CA THR A 60 5.23 25.81 -22.20
C THR A 60 5.26 24.67 -21.18
N GLU A 61 4.17 24.45 -20.42
CA GLU A 61 4.16 23.54 -19.28
C GLU A 61 4.41 22.07 -19.70
N CYS A 62 4.05 21.72 -20.93
CA CYS A 62 4.16 20.36 -21.46
C CYS A 62 5.35 20.15 -22.41
N ASP A 63 6.19 21.18 -22.60
CA ASP A 63 7.34 21.13 -23.51
C ASP A 63 8.29 19.97 -23.20
N THR A 64 8.51 19.68 -21.92
CA THR A 64 9.34 18.54 -21.48
C THR A 64 8.74 17.20 -21.89
N LEU A 65 7.44 16.99 -21.68
CA LEU A 65 6.78 15.75 -22.08
C LEU A 65 6.73 15.58 -23.61
N ILE A 66 6.63 16.69 -24.35
CA ILE A 66 6.68 16.68 -25.81
C ILE A 66 8.09 16.36 -26.31
N ALA A 67 9.12 17.02 -25.75
CA ALA A 67 10.50 16.83 -26.14
C ALA A 67 11.00 15.40 -25.86
N GLU A 68 10.50 14.77 -24.80
CA GLU A 68 10.78 13.38 -24.44
C GLU A 68 9.85 12.36 -25.10
N GLY A 69 8.92 12.78 -25.97
CA GLY A 69 8.07 11.87 -26.74
C GLY A 69 6.91 11.22 -25.95
N TYR A 70 6.62 11.69 -24.74
CA TYR A 70 5.48 11.23 -23.92
C TYR A 70 4.14 11.83 -24.35
N LEU A 71 4.17 12.99 -24.98
CA LEU A 71 3.00 13.71 -25.47
C LEU A 71 3.17 14.06 -26.95
N PRO A 72 2.12 14.00 -27.80
CA PRO A 72 2.21 14.40 -29.20
C PRO A 72 2.71 15.84 -29.36
N PRO A 73 3.35 16.23 -30.49
CA PRO A 73 3.91 17.57 -30.67
C PRO A 73 2.88 18.68 -30.93
N THR A 74 1.62 18.35 -31.18
CA THR A 74 0.55 19.32 -31.46
C THR A 74 -0.70 19.03 -30.63
N GLY A 75 -1.21 20.05 -29.94
CA GLY A 75 -2.46 20.02 -29.17
C GLY A 75 -3.71 20.38 -29.99
N PRO A 76 -4.88 20.56 -29.35
CA PRO A 76 -5.06 20.78 -27.91
C PRO A 76 -4.89 19.52 -27.06
N TYR A 77 -4.40 19.69 -25.84
CA TYR A 77 -4.31 18.60 -24.85
C TYR A 77 -5.35 18.79 -23.77
N ASN A 78 -5.94 17.68 -23.35
CA ASN A 78 -6.77 17.64 -22.14
C ASN A 78 -6.01 17.00 -20.99
N PHE A 79 -6.52 17.20 -19.77
CA PHE A 79 -5.89 16.69 -18.57
C PHE A 79 -5.74 15.15 -18.58
N PHE A 80 -6.63 14.40 -19.24
CA PHE A 80 -6.52 12.95 -19.31
C PHE A 80 -5.34 12.49 -20.18
N GLN A 81 -5.13 13.15 -21.32
CA GLN A 81 -3.96 12.93 -22.16
C GLN A 81 -2.67 13.26 -21.40
N LEU A 82 -2.66 14.36 -20.65
CA LEU A 82 -1.56 14.70 -19.76
C LEU A 82 -1.32 13.60 -18.72
N LEU A 83 -2.37 13.14 -18.02
CA LEU A 83 -2.27 12.11 -16.99
C LEU A 83 -1.69 10.80 -17.55
N ARG A 84 -2.11 10.38 -18.75
CA ARG A 84 -1.56 9.21 -19.46
C ARG A 84 -0.08 9.38 -19.79
N ALA A 85 0.30 10.55 -20.31
CA ALA A 85 1.69 10.87 -20.62
C ALA A 85 2.56 10.86 -19.35
N VAL A 86 2.05 11.39 -18.24
CA VAL A 86 2.72 11.38 -16.95
C VAL A 86 2.84 9.96 -16.40
N PHE A 87 1.80 9.12 -16.49
CA PHE A 87 1.90 7.72 -16.09
C PHE A 87 2.96 7.00 -16.90
N LYS A 88 3.00 7.18 -18.23
CA LYS A 88 4.04 6.59 -19.07
C LYS A 88 5.43 7.03 -18.58
N LYS A 89 5.68 8.34 -18.46
CA LYS A 89 6.96 8.88 -17.99
C LYS A 89 7.39 8.37 -16.62
N VAL A 90 6.47 8.30 -15.66
CA VAL A 90 6.78 7.86 -14.29
C VAL A 90 7.06 6.36 -14.26
N LEU A 91 6.32 5.56 -15.03
CA LEU A 91 6.45 4.12 -15.02
C LEU A 91 7.62 3.58 -15.84
N ASP A 92 8.12 4.35 -16.81
CA ASP A 92 9.28 3.97 -17.64
C ASP A 92 10.50 3.52 -16.81
N PRO A 93 11.05 4.33 -15.87
CA PRO A 93 12.20 3.92 -15.07
C PRO A 93 11.86 2.98 -13.91
N ILE A 94 10.57 2.75 -13.61
CA ILE A 94 10.14 1.97 -12.45
C ILE A 94 10.09 0.48 -12.79
N GLY A 95 10.62 -0.33 -11.88
CA GLY A 95 10.48 -1.78 -11.92
C GLY A 95 10.40 -2.39 -10.52
N GLY A 96 10.03 -3.67 -10.45
CA GLY A 96 9.93 -4.40 -9.17
C GLY A 96 8.69 -4.02 -8.36
N VAL A 97 7.64 -3.58 -9.05
CA VAL A 97 6.33 -3.23 -8.48
C VAL A 97 5.25 -3.89 -9.33
N ARG A 98 4.16 -4.31 -8.70
CA ARG A 98 2.98 -4.82 -9.42
C ARG A 98 1.93 -3.73 -9.51
N ILE A 99 1.49 -3.40 -10.71
CA ILE A 99 0.57 -2.28 -10.94
C ILE A 99 -0.77 -2.81 -11.42
N GLY A 100 -1.85 -2.28 -10.84
CA GLY A 100 -3.22 -2.48 -11.28
C GLY A 100 -3.96 -1.15 -11.42
N PHE A 101 -5.17 -1.20 -11.98
CA PHE A 101 -6.03 -0.03 -12.15
C PHE A 101 -7.50 -0.39 -12.02
N MET A 102 -8.26 0.46 -11.32
CA MET A 102 -9.69 0.32 -11.10
C MET A 102 -10.45 1.57 -11.50
N LEU A 103 -11.67 1.37 -11.98
CA LEU A 103 -12.62 2.43 -12.34
C LEU A 103 -14.00 2.08 -11.78
N ASN A 104 -14.74 3.10 -11.36
CA ASN A 104 -16.18 2.96 -11.13
C ASN A 104 -16.89 2.68 -12.46
N HIS A 105 -18.02 1.97 -12.45
CA HIS A 105 -18.90 1.97 -13.62
C HIS A 105 -19.74 3.27 -13.65
N ASP A 106 -20.42 3.48 -14.77
CA ASP A 106 -21.64 4.28 -14.80
C ASP A 106 -22.80 3.31 -15.01
N SER A 107 -23.55 3.02 -13.95
CA SER A 107 -24.67 2.10 -14.00
C SER A 107 -25.89 2.79 -13.43
N ASN A 108 -26.79 3.20 -14.33
CA ASN A 108 -28.14 3.57 -13.94
C ASN A 108 -29.02 2.35 -13.70
N CYS A 109 -28.40 1.16 -13.61
CA CYS A 109 -29.01 -0.04 -13.16
C CYS A 109 -30.01 -0.63 -14.21
N VAL A 110 -29.65 -0.63 -15.49
CA VAL A 110 -30.46 -1.26 -16.55
C VAL A 110 -29.59 -2.31 -17.25
N GLY A 111 -30.11 -3.53 -17.41
CA GLY A 111 -29.44 -4.64 -18.09
C GLY A 111 -29.61 -5.99 -17.39
N ALA A 112 -28.82 -6.27 -16.36
CA ALA A 112 -28.92 -7.52 -15.59
C ALA A 112 -29.95 -7.45 -14.45
N VAL A 113 -30.53 -8.58 -14.05
CA VAL A 113 -31.47 -8.67 -12.91
C VAL A 113 -30.85 -8.31 -11.54
N THR A 114 -29.52 -8.20 -11.49
CA THR A 114 -28.72 -7.77 -10.33
C THR A 114 -28.26 -6.31 -10.41
N SER A 115 -28.63 -5.56 -11.46
CA SER A 115 -28.43 -4.12 -11.61
C SER A 115 -29.76 -3.45 -12.03
N GLY A 116 -30.40 -2.67 -11.13
CA GLY A 116 -31.74 -2.04 -11.32
C GLY A 116 -32.04 -0.69 -10.63
N PRO A 117 -32.48 0.47 -11.20
CA PRO A 117 -32.95 1.62 -10.39
C PRO A 117 -34.37 1.34 -9.87
N THR A 118 -34.96 0.25 -10.36
CA THR A 118 -36.16 -0.40 -9.84
C THR A 118 -35.83 -1.50 -8.83
N LYS A 119 -34.56 -1.65 -8.43
CA LYS A 119 -34.07 -2.56 -7.39
C LYS A 119 -33.39 -1.76 -6.29
N THR A 120 -33.82 -1.97 -5.05
CA THR A 120 -33.14 -1.42 -3.86
C THR A 120 -31.74 -2.05 -3.75
N GLY A 121 -30.67 -1.25 -3.65
CA GLY A 121 -29.28 -1.71 -3.46
C GLY A 121 -28.45 -1.92 -4.74
N CYS A 122 -28.69 -1.14 -5.80
CA CYS A 122 -27.86 -1.15 -7.00
C CYS A 122 -26.78 -0.07 -6.92
N SER A 123 -25.56 -0.41 -7.30
CA SER A 123 -24.35 0.39 -7.13
C SER A 123 -23.71 0.70 -8.48
N ASN A 124 -23.09 1.89 -8.65
CA ASN A 124 -22.17 2.13 -9.77
C ASN A 124 -20.89 1.31 -9.61
N GLY A 125 -20.62 0.79 -8.42
CA GLY A 125 -19.64 -0.25 -8.22
C GLY A 125 -18.23 0.17 -8.64
N ALA A 126 -17.36 -0.81 -8.84
CA ALA A 126 -16.13 -0.63 -9.60
C ALA A 126 -15.76 -1.93 -10.26
N TYR A 127 -14.87 -1.85 -11.23
CA TYR A 127 -14.24 -2.99 -11.85
C TYR A 127 -12.73 -2.81 -11.90
N VAL A 128 -12.03 -3.94 -11.94
CA VAL A 128 -10.58 -3.98 -12.11
C VAL A 128 -10.29 -3.94 -13.60
N LEU A 129 -9.95 -2.76 -14.11
CA LEU A 129 -9.52 -2.56 -15.49
C LEU A 129 -8.26 -3.37 -15.78
N SER A 130 -7.31 -3.39 -14.86
CA SER A 130 -6.07 -4.18 -14.95
C SER A 130 -5.71 -4.74 -13.59
N GLY A 131 -5.51 -6.05 -13.50
CA GLY A 131 -5.04 -6.71 -12.29
C GLY A 131 -3.61 -6.30 -11.92
N PHE A 132 -3.14 -6.76 -10.75
CA PHE A 132 -1.76 -6.52 -10.34
C PHE A 132 -0.77 -7.30 -11.21
N ASN A 133 -0.17 -6.61 -12.18
CA ASN A 133 0.83 -7.18 -13.06
C ASN A 133 2.22 -6.64 -12.72
N LEU A 134 3.21 -7.53 -12.63
CA LEU A 134 4.59 -7.15 -12.36
C LEU A 134 5.11 -6.30 -13.51
N ILE A 135 5.59 -5.11 -13.17
CA ILE A 135 6.25 -4.20 -14.09
C ILE A 135 7.76 -4.34 -13.91
N GLY A 136 8.44 -4.78 -14.96
CA GLY A 136 9.90 -4.82 -15.05
C GLY A 136 10.54 -3.43 -15.21
N ALA A 137 11.78 -3.30 -14.73
CA ALA A 137 12.65 -2.20 -15.14
C ALA A 137 13.18 -2.54 -16.54
N GLY A 138 12.72 -1.80 -17.55
CA GLY A 138 13.33 -1.80 -18.88
C GLY A 138 14.44 -0.75 -18.91
N THR A 139 15.58 -1.05 -19.54
CA THR A 139 16.50 0.00 -19.98
C THR A 139 15.96 0.59 -21.27
N ASP A 140 15.35 1.76 -21.21
CA ASP A 140 14.94 2.47 -22.42
C ASP A 140 16.18 3.03 -23.14
N ASP A 141 16.36 2.69 -24.42
CA ASP A 141 17.25 3.40 -25.32
C ASP A 141 16.52 4.68 -25.79
N PRO A 142 16.97 5.89 -25.41
CA PRO A 142 16.27 7.14 -25.70
C PRO A 142 16.29 7.53 -27.19
N SER A 143 16.86 6.71 -28.08
CA SER A 143 17.00 7.01 -29.52
C SER A 143 15.98 6.33 -30.44
N THR A 144 15.22 5.32 -29.98
CA THR A 144 14.41 4.48 -30.89
C THR A 144 12.91 4.44 -30.61
N TYR A 145 12.46 4.80 -29.41
CA TYR A 145 11.04 4.88 -29.02
C TYR A 145 10.16 3.68 -29.49
N GLN A 146 10.72 2.46 -29.59
CA GLN A 146 9.98 1.18 -29.72
C GLN A 146 10.83 -0.10 -29.48
N THR A 147 10.33 -0.95 -28.56
CA THR A 147 10.13 -2.43 -28.59
C THR A 147 11.28 -3.41 -28.85
N ALA A 148 12.33 -3.37 -28.03
CA ALA A 148 13.06 -4.60 -27.65
C ALA A 148 13.43 -4.53 -26.16
N GLY A 149 12.74 -5.28 -25.30
CA GLY A 149 12.99 -5.28 -23.85
C GLY A 149 12.07 -4.39 -23.01
N GLU A 150 11.06 -3.74 -23.61
CA GLU A 150 9.94 -3.15 -22.88
C GLU A 150 9.12 -4.24 -22.18
N ASP A 151 8.77 -3.99 -20.92
CA ASP A 151 7.96 -4.91 -20.12
C ASP A 151 6.56 -5.05 -20.73
N ALA A 152 6.21 -6.26 -21.18
CA ALA A 152 4.95 -6.52 -21.88
C ALA A 152 3.71 -6.17 -21.03
N ASN A 153 3.82 -6.29 -19.70
CA ASN A 153 2.75 -5.91 -18.79
C ASN A 153 2.59 -4.39 -18.70
N LYS A 154 3.70 -3.63 -18.71
CA LYS A 154 3.70 -2.16 -18.78
C LYS A 154 3.00 -1.68 -20.05
N LEU A 155 3.37 -2.24 -21.20
CA LEU A 155 2.75 -1.91 -22.48
C LEU A 155 1.25 -2.23 -22.46
N ALA A 156 0.88 -3.44 -22.04
CA ALA A 156 -0.52 -3.84 -21.96
C ALA A 156 -1.35 -2.93 -21.02
N PHE A 157 -0.78 -2.52 -19.89
CA PHE A 157 -1.40 -1.58 -18.98
C PHE A 157 -1.63 -0.20 -19.63
N LEU A 158 -0.60 0.37 -20.24
CA LEU A 158 -0.67 1.68 -20.89
C LEU A 158 -1.60 1.67 -22.11
N ASP A 159 -1.57 0.61 -22.92
CA ASP A 159 -2.45 0.43 -24.08
C ASP A 159 -3.92 0.31 -23.65
N LYS A 160 -4.19 -0.37 -22.53
CA LYS A 160 -5.54 -0.47 -21.99
C LYS A 160 -6.05 0.89 -21.50
N LEU A 161 -5.21 1.65 -20.78
CA LEU A 161 -5.55 2.99 -20.32
C LEU A 161 -5.73 4.00 -21.48
N ALA A 162 -4.97 3.84 -22.57
CA ALA A 162 -5.09 4.67 -23.77
C ALA A 162 -6.41 4.44 -24.52
N GLN A 163 -6.99 3.25 -24.43
CA GLN A 163 -8.26 2.90 -25.08
C GLN A 163 -9.50 3.43 -24.35
N VAL A 164 -9.39 3.76 -23.06
CA VAL A 164 -10.49 4.39 -22.29
C VAL A 164 -10.86 5.72 -23.00
N PRO A 165 -12.13 6.03 -23.27
CA PRO A 165 -12.48 7.28 -23.96
C PRO A 165 -12.24 8.51 -23.05
N ASP A 166 -12.46 9.72 -23.55
CA ASP A 166 -12.50 10.92 -22.68
C ASP A 166 -13.89 11.05 -22.02
N PRO A 167 -13.97 11.37 -20.72
CA PRO A 167 -15.26 11.44 -20.02
C PRO A 167 -16.01 12.72 -20.36
N LEU A 168 -16.93 12.65 -21.31
CA LEU A 168 -17.85 13.72 -21.68
C LEU A 168 -19.29 13.23 -21.68
N GLY A 169 -20.19 13.99 -21.05
CA GLY A 169 -21.61 13.64 -21.00
C GLY A 169 -21.83 12.23 -20.44
N THR A 170 -22.49 11.38 -21.22
CA THR A 170 -22.80 9.98 -20.86
C THR A 170 -21.58 9.06 -20.80
N LEU A 171 -20.40 9.52 -21.23
CA LEU A 171 -19.16 8.76 -21.05
C LEU A 171 -18.57 8.91 -19.64
N SER A 172 -19.05 9.87 -18.85
CA SER A 172 -18.49 10.15 -17.53
C SER A 172 -19.07 9.22 -16.49
N HIS A 173 -18.26 8.82 -15.52
CA HIS A 173 -18.71 7.98 -14.42
C HIS A 173 -18.74 8.78 -13.11
N SER A 174 -19.67 8.44 -12.22
CA SER A 174 -19.62 8.95 -10.85
C SER A 174 -18.54 8.21 -10.06
N PHE A 175 -17.96 8.87 -9.06
CA PHE A 175 -16.95 8.25 -8.20
C PHE A 175 -17.59 7.83 -6.87
N GLN A 176 -17.73 6.52 -6.69
CA GLN A 176 -18.26 5.86 -5.49
C GLN A 176 -17.12 5.14 -4.77
N GLY A 177 -16.55 5.82 -3.77
CA GLY A 177 -15.34 5.39 -3.07
C GLY A 177 -15.54 4.13 -2.22
N LYS A 178 -16.61 4.07 -1.41
CA LYS A 178 -16.89 2.87 -0.59
C LYS A 178 -17.06 1.63 -1.46
N GLU A 179 -17.81 1.73 -2.53
CA GLU A 179 -18.06 0.66 -3.51
C GLU A 179 -16.79 0.21 -4.20
N LEU A 180 -15.95 1.17 -4.61
CA LEU A 180 -14.67 0.87 -5.23
C LEU A 180 -13.76 0.11 -4.28
N TYR A 181 -13.67 0.56 -3.03
CA TYR A 181 -12.85 -0.12 -2.02
C TYR A 181 -13.44 -1.46 -1.60
N PHE A 182 -14.75 -1.62 -1.68
CA PHE A 182 -15.38 -2.90 -1.45
C PHE A 182 -15.06 -3.91 -2.56
N GLU A 183 -15.09 -3.49 -3.83
CA GLU A 183 -14.65 -4.38 -4.91
C GLU A 183 -13.15 -4.68 -4.80
N LEU A 184 -12.33 -3.69 -4.42
CA LEU A 184 -10.90 -3.92 -4.15
C LEU A 184 -10.71 -4.95 -3.04
N PHE A 185 -11.48 -4.84 -1.95
CA PHE A 185 -11.47 -5.83 -0.87
C PHE A 185 -11.84 -7.22 -1.36
N ARG A 186 -12.89 -7.35 -2.19
CA ARG A 186 -13.28 -8.63 -2.81
C ARG A 186 -12.16 -9.22 -3.65
N TYR A 187 -11.50 -8.39 -4.45
CA TYR A 187 -10.35 -8.80 -5.26
C TYR A 187 -9.17 -9.24 -4.39
N LEU A 188 -8.75 -8.41 -3.42
CA LEU A 188 -7.65 -8.70 -2.50
C LEU A 188 -7.90 -9.97 -1.68
N THR A 189 -9.15 -10.27 -1.34
CA THR A 189 -9.52 -11.44 -0.53
C THR A 189 -9.94 -12.66 -1.38
N GLY A 190 -9.92 -12.54 -2.70
CA GLY A 190 -10.29 -13.62 -3.63
C GLY A 190 -11.71 -14.13 -3.40
N GLN A 191 -12.65 -13.19 -3.25
CA GLN A 191 -14.07 -13.44 -3.05
C GLN A 191 -14.84 -13.37 -4.37
N ASN A 192 -16.14 -13.67 -4.32
CA ASN A 192 -16.99 -13.53 -5.49
C ASN A 192 -16.99 -12.08 -6.01
N VAL A 193 -17.01 -11.95 -7.34
CA VAL A 193 -17.21 -10.67 -8.03
C VAL A 193 -18.55 -10.11 -7.60
N TYR A 194 -18.59 -8.85 -7.15
CA TYR A 194 -19.82 -8.23 -6.67
C TYR A 194 -20.28 -7.13 -7.63
N ASN A 195 -19.40 -6.16 -7.88
CA ASN A 195 -19.67 -5.03 -8.77
C ASN A 195 -18.94 -5.09 -10.12
N GLY A 196 -17.89 -5.93 -10.24
CA GLY A 196 -16.97 -5.88 -11.38
C GLY A 196 -17.58 -6.09 -12.76
N HIS A 197 -18.73 -6.75 -12.86
CA HIS A 197 -19.41 -7.05 -14.12
C HIS A 197 -20.69 -6.21 -14.33
N LEU A 198 -20.81 -5.05 -13.67
CA LEU A 198 -22.00 -4.19 -13.76
C LEU A 198 -21.92 -3.11 -14.85
N GLY A 199 -21.06 -3.33 -15.85
CA GLY A 199 -20.71 -2.34 -16.86
C GLY A 199 -21.71 -2.10 -17.99
N TYR A 200 -22.94 -2.62 -17.95
CA TYR A 200 -23.90 -2.60 -19.07
C TYR A 200 -24.11 -1.23 -19.72
N LEU A 201 -24.08 -0.14 -18.95
CA LEU A 201 -24.31 1.22 -19.48
C LEU A 201 -23.11 2.14 -19.30
N SER A 202 -21.96 1.58 -18.92
CA SER A 202 -20.73 2.34 -18.80
C SER A 202 -20.34 2.94 -20.14
N PHE A 203 -19.66 4.08 -20.10
CA PHE A 203 -19.17 4.76 -21.30
C PHE A 203 -20.29 5.04 -22.32
N GLY A 204 -21.47 5.42 -21.85
CA GLY A 204 -22.58 5.87 -22.68
C GLY A 204 -23.22 4.78 -23.54
N ASN A 205 -23.01 3.50 -23.22
CA ASN A 205 -23.75 2.43 -23.87
C ASN A 205 -25.25 2.61 -23.63
N THR A 206 -26.04 2.34 -24.65
CA THR A 206 -27.51 2.47 -24.63
C THR A 206 -28.22 1.14 -24.86
N ASP A 207 -27.47 0.07 -25.16
CA ASP A 207 -27.99 -1.28 -25.30
C ASP A 207 -27.88 -2.03 -23.96
N PRO A 208 -29.01 -2.28 -23.26
CA PRO A 208 -28.98 -2.97 -21.97
C PRO A 208 -28.72 -4.49 -22.09
N LEU A 209 -28.66 -5.04 -23.31
CA LEU A 209 -28.47 -6.48 -23.53
C LEU A 209 -26.99 -6.87 -23.62
N THR A 210 -26.11 -5.92 -23.87
CA THR A 210 -24.67 -6.16 -24.00
C THR A 210 -23.92 -5.50 -22.83
N ASN A 211 -22.94 -6.23 -22.29
CA ASN A 211 -22.11 -5.75 -21.19
C ASN A 211 -20.75 -5.26 -21.71
N LEU A 212 -19.98 -4.59 -20.86
CA LEU A 212 -18.76 -3.86 -21.21
C LEU A 212 -17.72 -4.74 -21.90
N ASP A 213 -17.60 -6.00 -21.52
CA ASP A 213 -16.74 -7.01 -22.15
C ASP A 213 -17.08 -7.28 -23.62
N VAL A 214 -18.34 -7.05 -24.02
CA VAL A 214 -18.82 -7.27 -25.38
C VAL A 214 -18.65 -6.02 -26.24
N TYR A 215 -19.17 -4.87 -25.80
CA TYR A 215 -19.18 -3.66 -26.64
C TYR A 215 -17.90 -2.83 -26.55
N ALA A 216 -17.08 -3.06 -25.51
CA ALA A 216 -15.87 -2.28 -25.22
C ALA A 216 -14.76 -3.14 -24.60
N SER A 217 -14.52 -4.32 -25.18
CA SER A 217 -13.54 -5.30 -24.69
C SER A 217 -12.15 -4.70 -24.41
N GLY A 218 -11.72 -3.71 -25.21
CA GLY A 218 -10.43 -3.02 -25.09
C GLY A 218 -10.18 -2.32 -23.75
N TYR A 219 -11.22 -1.98 -22.98
CA TYR A 219 -11.13 -1.35 -21.65
C TYR A 219 -12.18 -1.89 -20.67
N SER A 220 -12.60 -3.14 -20.90
CA SER A 220 -13.39 -3.93 -19.96
C SER A 220 -12.54 -4.46 -18.80
N TRP A 221 -13.15 -5.15 -17.84
CA TRP A 221 -12.44 -5.74 -16.70
C TRP A 221 -11.37 -6.75 -17.14
N ASP A 222 -10.43 -7.02 -16.26
CA ASP A 222 -9.38 -8.01 -16.48
C ASP A 222 -9.89 -9.41 -16.11
N THR A 223 -10.14 -10.25 -17.10
CA THR A 223 -10.61 -11.62 -16.89
C THR A 223 -9.51 -12.56 -16.38
N ASN A 224 -8.23 -12.16 -16.45
CA ASN A 224 -7.12 -13.01 -15.99
C ASN A 224 -7.01 -13.06 -14.46
N ILE A 225 -7.68 -12.16 -13.75
CA ILE A 225 -7.75 -12.16 -12.29
C ILE A 225 -8.99 -12.87 -11.76
N GLU A 226 -9.74 -13.56 -12.61
CA GLU A 226 -10.97 -14.27 -12.25
C GLU A 226 -10.80 -15.78 -12.46
N ASP A 227 -11.68 -16.57 -11.84
CA ASP A 227 -11.83 -17.97 -12.20
C ASP A 227 -12.33 -18.12 -13.65
N ILE A 228 -12.27 -19.35 -14.19
CA ILE A 228 -12.69 -19.64 -15.58
C ILE A 228 -14.17 -19.31 -15.85
N THR A 229 -14.98 -19.15 -14.80
CA THR A 229 -16.39 -18.80 -14.87
C THR A 229 -16.66 -17.31 -14.74
N GLY A 230 -15.65 -16.49 -14.44
CA GLY A 230 -15.79 -15.05 -14.20
C GLY A 230 -16.56 -14.71 -12.92
N THR A 231 -16.65 -15.64 -11.96
CA THR A 231 -17.51 -15.47 -10.77
C THR A 231 -16.75 -15.12 -9.51
N THR A 232 -15.46 -15.48 -9.46
CA THR A 232 -14.62 -15.35 -8.27
C THR A 232 -13.30 -14.72 -8.65
N TYR A 233 -12.81 -13.80 -7.82
CA TYR A 233 -11.48 -13.26 -7.97
C TYR A 233 -10.39 -14.24 -7.53
N SER A 234 -9.29 -14.25 -8.26
CA SER A 234 -8.01 -14.82 -7.87
C SER A 234 -7.24 -13.77 -7.05
N SER A 235 -7.10 -14.01 -5.75
CA SER A 235 -6.43 -13.06 -4.85
C SER A 235 -4.95 -12.85 -5.25
N PRO A 236 -4.47 -11.59 -5.25
CA PRO A 236 -3.04 -11.30 -5.37
C PRO A 236 -2.28 -11.51 -4.04
N ILE A 237 -2.98 -11.60 -2.90
CA ILE A 237 -2.40 -11.87 -1.58
C ILE A 237 -2.21 -13.38 -1.46
N THR A 238 -0.97 -13.84 -1.58
CA THR A 238 -0.60 -15.25 -1.57
C THR A 238 0.54 -15.51 -0.61
N ALA A 239 0.76 -16.76 -0.22
CA ALA A 239 1.88 -17.15 0.64
C ALA A 239 3.26 -16.79 0.04
N LEU A 240 3.39 -16.75 -1.29
CA LEU A 240 4.62 -16.31 -1.96
C LEU A 240 4.88 -14.81 -1.80
N GLY A 241 3.83 -14.03 -1.50
CA GLY A 241 3.86 -12.59 -1.34
C GLY A 241 3.49 -12.12 0.07
N GLU A 242 3.69 -12.96 1.10
CA GLU A 242 3.40 -12.62 2.51
C GLU A 242 4.09 -11.32 2.99
N CYS A 243 5.21 -10.95 2.35
CA CYS A 243 5.92 -9.70 2.63
C CYS A 243 5.51 -8.52 1.72
N ALA A 244 4.67 -8.74 0.70
CA ALA A 244 4.21 -7.69 -0.19
C ALA A 244 3.30 -6.71 0.56
N LYS A 245 3.45 -5.41 0.28
CA LYS A 245 2.56 -4.38 0.82
C LYS A 245 1.61 -3.87 -0.26
N VAL A 246 0.37 -3.61 0.14
CA VAL A 246 -0.69 -3.14 -0.75
C VAL A 246 -0.85 -1.63 -0.62
N PHE A 247 -0.81 -0.95 -1.76
CA PHE A 247 -0.96 0.49 -1.87
C PHE A 247 -2.09 0.82 -2.85
N VAL A 248 -2.84 1.88 -2.55
CA VAL A 248 -3.82 2.46 -3.47
C VAL A 248 -3.47 3.92 -3.73
N VAL A 249 -3.35 4.32 -4.98
CA VAL A 249 -3.13 5.72 -5.37
C VAL A 249 -4.41 6.24 -6.02
N ASN A 250 -5.14 7.08 -5.29
CA ASN A 250 -6.44 7.60 -5.71
C ASN A 250 -6.26 8.98 -6.33
N LEU A 251 -6.75 9.17 -7.56
CA LEU A 251 -6.78 10.47 -8.23
C LEU A 251 -8.21 11.02 -8.21
N LEU A 252 -8.44 12.11 -7.47
CA LEU A 252 -9.78 12.66 -7.20
C LEU A 252 -9.94 14.10 -7.68
N PHE A 253 -11.14 14.42 -8.17
CA PHE A 253 -11.55 15.79 -8.52
C PHE A 253 -12.62 16.35 -7.59
N GLN A 254 -13.19 15.55 -6.68
CA GLN A 254 -14.04 16.01 -5.57
C GLN A 254 -14.12 14.93 -4.49
N VAL A 255 -14.86 15.22 -3.42
CA VAL A 255 -15.20 14.21 -2.40
C VAL A 255 -16.09 13.10 -2.99
N SER A 256 -15.82 11.86 -2.59
CA SER A 256 -16.71 10.73 -2.86
C SER A 256 -18.14 11.01 -2.38
N ASN A 257 -19.15 10.52 -3.11
CA ASN A 257 -20.55 10.64 -2.76
C ASN A 257 -21.39 9.50 -3.37
N GLN A 258 -22.67 9.41 -2.93
CA GLN A 258 -23.64 8.41 -3.40
C GLN A 258 -23.15 6.98 -3.22
N GLU A 259 -22.63 6.65 -2.05
CA GLU A 259 -21.82 5.45 -1.84
C GLU A 259 -22.43 4.46 -0.81
N ASP A 260 -23.76 4.47 -0.66
CA ASP A 260 -24.46 3.70 0.37
C ASP A 260 -25.08 2.39 -0.16
N ASP A 261 -24.99 2.14 -1.47
CA ASP A 261 -25.70 1.04 -2.13
C ASP A 261 -25.14 -0.33 -1.76
N SER A 262 -23.83 -0.40 -1.47
CA SER A 262 -23.16 -1.64 -1.06
C SER A 262 -23.08 -1.84 0.46
N ASP A 263 -23.63 -0.94 1.30
CA ASP A 263 -23.43 -0.96 2.76
C ASP A 263 -23.86 -2.27 3.42
N THR A 264 -24.93 -2.90 2.93
CA THR A 264 -25.39 -4.21 3.44
C THR A 264 -24.38 -5.32 3.14
N ALA A 265 -23.76 -5.31 1.96
CA ALA A 265 -22.74 -6.28 1.60
C ALA A 265 -21.40 -5.97 2.29
N ILE A 266 -21.06 -4.69 2.47
CA ILE A 266 -19.87 -4.25 3.20
C ILE A 266 -19.95 -4.69 4.67
N THR A 267 -21.11 -4.57 5.32
CA THR A 267 -21.28 -4.94 6.74
C THR A 267 -21.55 -6.42 6.98
N ALA A 268 -21.60 -7.24 5.93
CA ALA A 268 -21.88 -8.66 6.04
C ALA A 268 -20.80 -9.41 6.85
N ASP A 269 -21.22 -10.44 7.57
CA ASP A 269 -20.33 -11.34 8.31
C ASP A 269 -19.27 -11.96 7.36
N LYS A 270 -18.00 -11.92 7.78
CA LYS A 270 -16.86 -12.43 7.00
C LYS A 270 -16.89 -13.95 6.85
N ALA A 271 -17.57 -14.66 7.76
CA ALA A 271 -17.80 -16.09 7.70
C ALA A 271 -18.71 -16.51 6.54
N ASN A 272 -19.46 -15.58 5.91
CA ASN A 272 -20.30 -15.85 4.74
C ASN A 272 -19.49 -16.07 3.45
N LYS A 273 -18.39 -16.83 3.51
CA LYS A 273 -17.54 -17.13 2.34
C LYS A 273 -18.34 -17.84 1.24
N PRO A 274 -18.17 -17.48 -0.05
CA PRO A 274 -17.27 -16.47 -0.61
C PRO A 274 -17.86 -15.05 -0.73
N ASN A 275 -19.02 -14.79 -0.11
CA ASN A 275 -19.79 -13.53 -0.19
C ASN A 275 -19.69 -12.67 1.09
N GLY A 276 -18.72 -12.92 1.97
CA GLY A 276 -18.57 -12.23 3.26
C GLY A 276 -18.11 -10.77 3.14
N GLY A 277 -18.41 -9.95 4.14
CA GLY A 277 -18.08 -8.52 4.15
C GLY A 277 -16.91 -8.16 5.06
N MET A 278 -16.80 -6.87 5.34
CA MET A 278 -15.91 -6.24 6.31
C MET A 278 -16.51 -6.32 7.72
N GLU A 279 -16.65 -7.53 8.26
CA GLU A 279 -17.27 -7.75 9.57
C GLU A 279 -16.71 -6.79 10.64
N GLY A 280 -17.61 -6.17 11.41
CA GLY A 280 -17.24 -5.25 12.49
C GLY A 280 -17.06 -3.79 12.07
N ILE A 281 -17.12 -3.48 10.78
CA ILE A 281 -17.16 -2.08 10.31
C ILE A 281 -18.42 -1.36 10.79
N ASN A 282 -18.29 -0.11 11.23
CA ASN A 282 -19.42 0.72 11.67
C ASN A 282 -19.82 1.73 10.58
N LEU A 283 -20.78 1.35 9.74
CA LEU A 283 -21.38 2.24 8.73
C LEU A 283 -22.73 2.82 9.20
N THR A 284 -22.75 3.43 10.39
CA THR A 284 -23.96 4.09 10.92
C THR A 284 -23.73 5.57 11.22
N GLY A 285 -24.77 6.38 11.04
CA GLY A 285 -24.73 7.83 11.33
C GLY A 285 -23.56 8.54 10.65
N LYS A 286 -22.76 9.28 11.41
CA LYS A 286 -21.60 10.01 10.88
C LYS A 286 -20.46 9.10 10.40
N ASN A 287 -20.43 7.84 10.83
CA ASN A 287 -19.41 6.88 10.42
C ASN A 287 -19.72 6.24 9.06
N ASN A 288 -20.93 6.44 8.52
CA ASN A 288 -21.25 5.96 7.18
C ASN A 288 -20.63 6.88 6.11
N ASN A 289 -19.35 6.69 5.84
CA ASN A 289 -18.58 7.51 4.91
C ASN A 289 -17.36 6.74 4.37
N PHE A 290 -16.79 7.22 3.26
CA PHE A 290 -15.62 6.60 2.64
C PHE A 290 -14.41 6.43 3.57
N ALA A 291 -14.11 7.41 4.44
CA ALA A 291 -12.96 7.34 5.35
C ALA A 291 -13.03 6.15 6.31
N THR A 292 -14.23 5.70 6.68
CA THR A 292 -14.42 4.51 7.51
C THR A 292 -14.01 3.23 6.78
N VAL A 293 -14.34 3.09 5.49
CA VAL A 293 -13.96 1.93 4.67
C VAL A 293 -12.45 1.93 4.39
N ILE A 294 -11.88 3.10 4.09
CA ILE A 294 -10.41 3.26 3.92
C ILE A 294 -9.69 2.80 5.21
N ARG A 295 -10.15 3.28 6.36
CA ARG A 295 -9.55 2.95 7.65
C ARG A 295 -9.70 1.47 8.00
N TYR A 296 -10.83 0.85 7.66
CA TYR A 296 -10.98 -0.59 7.82
C TYR A 296 -9.89 -1.36 7.04
N LEU A 297 -9.65 -1.04 5.77
CA LEU A 297 -8.60 -1.71 4.99
C LEU A 297 -7.17 -1.38 5.48
N ARG A 298 -6.99 -0.25 6.15
CA ARG A 298 -5.72 0.11 6.78
C ARG A 298 -5.46 -0.67 8.07
N ASP A 299 -6.50 -0.96 8.83
CA ASP A 299 -6.38 -1.57 10.16
C ASP A 299 -6.51 -3.10 10.11
N ALA A 300 -7.30 -3.63 9.18
CA ALA A 300 -7.58 -5.06 9.07
C ALA A 300 -6.39 -5.85 8.48
N ASP A 301 -6.20 -7.06 9.00
CA ASP A 301 -5.34 -8.06 8.40
C ASP A 301 -6.15 -8.88 7.38
N LEU A 302 -5.96 -8.60 6.08
CA LEU A 302 -6.64 -9.35 5.03
C LEU A 302 -6.08 -10.77 4.86
N GLY A 303 -4.95 -11.08 5.49
CA GLY A 303 -4.26 -12.36 5.47
C GLY A 303 -4.48 -13.22 6.71
N ASP A 304 -5.46 -12.93 7.56
CA ASP A 304 -5.72 -13.69 8.80
C ASP A 304 -6.39 -15.07 8.58
N GLY A 305 -6.52 -15.51 7.31
CA GLY A 305 -7.21 -16.74 6.92
C GLY A 305 -8.75 -16.68 7.01
N THR A 306 -9.34 -15.58 7.50
CA THR A 306 -10.78 -15.48 7.72
C THR A 306 -11.54 -14.84 6.58
N PHE A 307 -10.85 -14.13 5.67
CA PHE A 307 -11.48 -13.52 4.48
C PHE A 307 -11.30 -14.38 3.24
N GLY A 308 -12.41 -14.60 2.51
CA GLY A 308 -12.41 -15.26 1.20
C GLY A 308 -11.49 -16.48 1.11
N THR A 309 -10.62 -16.49 0.09
CA THR A 309 -9.70 -17.58 -0.25
C THR A 309 -8.26 -17.36 0.24
N VAL A 310 -7.97 -16.22 0.87
CA VAL A 310 -6.61 -15.90 1.34
C VAL A 310 -6.26 -16.81 2.53
N PRO A 311 -5.08 -17.46 2.53
CA PRO A 311 -4.63 -18.29 3.65
C PRO A 311 -4.27 -17.45 4.88
N ASP A 312 -4.04 -18.12 6.02
CA ASP A 312 -3.45 -17.51 7.21
C ASP A 312 -1.96 -17.24 6.94
N LEU A 313 -1.62 -15.96 6.81
CA LEU A 313 -0.31 -15.43 6.49
C LEU A 313 0.25 -14.70 7.71
N GLY A 314 1.56 -14.77 7.91
CA GLY A 314 2.21 -13.98 8.94
C GLY A 314 2.25 -12.50 8.59
N GLY A 315 2.14 -11.67 9.64
CA GLY A 315 2.24 -10.22 9.52
C GLY A 315 1.00 -9.57 8.90
N LEU A 316 0.87 -8.26 9.15
CA LEU A 316 -0.33 -7.51 8.78
C LEU A 316 -0.40 -7.26 7.26
N GLN A 317 -1.41 -7.86 6.61
CA GLN A 317 -1.74 -7.66 5.19
C GLN A 317 -2.80 -6.56 5.04
N ASN A 318 -2.38 -5.31 5.22
CA ASN A 318 -3.25 -4.14 5.14
C ASN A 318 -2.98 -3.27 3.89
N VAL A 319 -3.85 -2.28 3.70
CA VAL A 319 -3.78 -1.33 2.57
C VAL A 319 -3.31 0.05 3.05
N THR A 320 -2.38 0.66 2.31
CA THR A 320 -1.98 2.06 2.50
C THR A 320 -2.47 2.91 1.33
N SER A 321 -3.24 3.96 1.59
CA SER A 321 -3.88 4.74 0.52
C SER A 321 -3.33 6.16 0.43
N TYR A 322 -2.83 6.53 -0.76
CA TYR A 322 -2.49 7.89 -1.16
C TYR A 322 -3.67 8.56 -1.86
N PHE A 323 -3.85 9.85 -1.63
CA PHE A 323 -4.90 10.65 -2.27
C PHE A 323 -4.26 11.86 -2.95
N ILE A 324 -4.33 11.88 -4.28
CA ILE A 324 -3.94 13.00 -5.12
C ILE A 324 -5.23 13.67 -5.58
N VAL A 325 -5.46 14.91 -5.15
CA VAL A 325 -6.76 15.57 -5.20
C VAL A 325 -6.63 16.92 -5.89
N ASP A 326 -7.62 17.29 -6.71
CA ASP A 326 -7.75 18.65 -7.27
C ASP A 326 -7.43 19.69 -6.16
N PRO A 327 -6.48 20.62 -6.37
CA PRO A 327 -6.07 21.56 -5.34
C PRO A 327 -7.23 22.35 -4.72
N ASN A 328 -8.31 22.60 -5.47
CA ASN A 328 -9.50 23.30 -4.97
C ASN A 328 -10.40 22.42 -4.09
N GLN A 329 -10.14 21.12 -4.03
CA GLN A 329 -10.87 20.12 -3.26
C GLN A 329 -10.03 19.49 -2.15
N ILE A 330 -8.81 20.00 -1.92
CA ILE A 330 -8.04 19.70 -0.71
C ILE A 330 -8.71 20.41 0.45
N ASN A 331 -9.35 19.64 1.33
CA ASN A 331 -10.14 20.12 2.46
C ASN A 331 -10.08 19.10 3.61
N THR A 332 -10.84 19.35 4.69
CA THR A 332 -10.87 18.45 5.86
C THR A 332 -11.28 17.03 5.50
N THR A 333 -12.20 16.84 4.55
CA THR A 333 -12.69 15.52 4.15
C THR A 333 -11.63 14.74 3.36
N THR A 334 -11.01 15.36 2.36
CA THR A 334 -9.98 14.71 1.54
C THR A 334 -8.68 14.48 2.29
N ASN A 335 -8.31 15.37 3.22
CA ASN A 335 -7.25 15.09 4.20
C ASN A 335 -7.64 13.96 5.16
N GLY A 336 -8.92 13.86 5.54
CA GLY A 336 -9.45 12.74 6.30
C GLY A 336 -9.28 11.39 5.58
N TYR A 337 -9.42 11.36 4.25
CA TYR A 337 -9.13 10.16 3.45
C TYR A 337 -7.66 9.75 3.51
N ALA A 338 -6.74 10.71 3.31
CA ALA A 338 -5.29 10.45 3.42
C ALA A 338 -4.87 10.01 4.81
N SER A 339 -5.43 10.63 5.86
CA SER A 339 -5.19 10.24 7.25
C SER A 339 -5.72 8.84 7.54
N ALA A 340 -6.93 8.50 7.07
CA ALA A 340 -7.49 7.14 7.19
C ALA A 340 -6.66 6.09 6.44
N GLY A 341 -6.06 6.47 5.31
CA GLY A 341 -5.19 5.63 4.50
C GLY A 341 -3.74 5.50 5.01
N GLY A 342 -3.39 6.20 6.09
CA GLY A 342 -2.05 6.17 6.69
C GLY A 342 -1.00 7.07 6.02
N THR A 343 -1.40 8.00 5.15
CA THR A 343 -0.49 8.90 4.40
C THR A 343 -0.56 10.37 4.87
N GLY A 344 -1.47 10.69 5.79
CA GLY A 344 -1.56 11.99 6.44
C GLY A 344 -2.44 12.98 5.68
N VAL A 345 -1.86 13.72 4.73
CA VAL A 345 -2.56 14.79 3.99
C VAL A 345 -2.72 14.46 2.51
N ALA A 346 -3.75 15.00 1.88
CA ALA A 346 -3.95 14.87 0.45
C ALA A 346 -2.87 15.66 -0.31
N LEU A 347 -2.42 15.10 -1.43
CA LEU A 347 -1.44 15.69 -2.33
C LEU A 347 -2.15 16.41 -3.49
N PRO A 348 -1.58 17.47 -4.08
CA PRO A 348 -2.22 18.20 -5.17
C PRO A 348 -2.19 17.43 -6.50
N LEU A 349 -3.35 17.30 -7.14
CA LEU A 349 -3.50 16.87 -8.53
C LEU A 349 -3.23 18.07 -9.46
N SER A 350 -1.96 18.41 -9.63
CA SER A 350 -1.56 19.59 -10.39
C SER A 350 -1.81 19.42 -11.88
N SER A 351 -2.29 20.48 -12.55
CA SER A 351 -2.30 20.59 -14.01
C SER A 351 -0.92 20.95 -14.59
N ASN A 352 0.06 21.25 -13.72
CA ASN A 352 1.47 21.36 -14.12
C ASN A 352 2.06 19.94 -14.23
N PRO A 353 2.52 19.52 -15.43
CA PRO A 353 3.06 18.19 -15.65
C PRO A 353 4.25 17.84 -14.75
N GLU A 354 5.15 18.80 -14.51
CA GLU A 354 6.36 18.57 -13.72
C GLU A 354 6.02 18.30 -12.24
N GLU A 355 5.07 19.06 -11.68
CA GLU A 355 4.60 18.85 -10.32
C GLU A 355 3.90 17.49 -10.16
N LEU A 356 3.12 17.07 -11.15
CA LEU A 356 2.42 15.78 -11.12
C LEU A 356 3.41 14.61 -11.25
N VAL A 357 4.40 14.71 -12.15
CA VAL A 357 5.51 13.74 -12.27
C VAL A 357 6.27 13.63 -10.95
N ASN A 358 6.62 14.75 -10.33
CA ASN A 358 7.34 14.78 -9.06
C ASN A 358 6.51 14.15 -7.92
N THR A 359 5.20 14.43 -7.87
CA THR A 359 4.29 13.86 -6.88
C THR A 359 4.25 12.33 -6.98
N LEU A 360 4.05 11.78 -8.18
CA LEU A 360 4.00 10.34 -8.39
C LEU A 360 5.37 9.66 -8.16
N ASN A 361 6.47 10.29 -8.60
CA ASN A 361 7.81 9.79 -8.33
C ASN A 361 8.10 9.68 -6.82
N ASN A 362 7.67 10.67 -6.03
CA ASN A 362 7.85 10.65 -4.57
C ASN A 362 7.01 9.56 -3.90
N ILE A 363 5.79 9.31 -4.38
CA ILE A 363 4.96 8.19 -3.93
C ILE A 363 5.67 6.86 -4.20
N PHE A 364 6.15 6.64 -5.43
CA PHE A 364 6.84 5.39 -5.78
C PHE A 364 8.16 5.20 -5.02
N ARG A 365 8.95 6.26 -4.81
CA ARG A 365 10.14 6.20 -3.95
C ARG A 365 9.79 5.76 -2.52
N SER A 366 8.70 6.28 -1.97
CA SER A 366 8.22 5.90 -0.63
C SER A 366 7.80 4.43 -0.58
N ILE A 367 7.03 3.97 -1.58
CA ILE A 367 6.56 2.57 -1.72
C ILE A 367 7.74 1.59 -1.82
N LEU A 368 8.72 1.91 -2.68
CA LEU A 368 9.89 1.06 -2.89
C LEU A 368 10.84 1.06 -1.68
N SER A 369 10.91 2.16 -0.92
CA SER A 369 11.70 2.23 0.32
C SER A 369 11.12 1.37 1.46
N VAL A 370 9.79 1.33 1.61
CA VAL A 370 9.12 0.48 2.63
C VAL A 370 9.37 -1.01 2.39
N SER A 371 9.66 -1.42 1.15
CA SER A 371 9.85 -2.82 0.77
C SER A 371 11.29 -3.34 0.95
N THR A 372 12.24 -2.52 1.39
CA THR A 372 13.68 -2.85 1.38
C THR A 372 14.37 -2.89 2.75
N THR A 373 13.66 -2.71 3.87
CA THR A 373 14.29 -2.69 5.22
C THR A 373 13.61 -3.64 6.22
N PHE A 374 14.28 -4.74 6.55
CA PHE A 374 13.98 -5.58 7.72
C PHE A 374 15.25 -5.74 8.56
N VAL A 375 15.20 -5.35 9.84
CA VAL A 375 16.21 -5.71 10.85
C VAL A 375 15.46 -6.15 12.10
N SER A 376 15.78 -7.32 12.64
CA SER A 376 15.20 -7.79 13.91
C SER A 376 15.90 -7.08 15.09
N PRO A 377 15.17 -6.52 16.07
CA PRO A 377 15.76 -6.01 17.30
C PRO A 377 16.23 -7.16 18.21
N SER A 378 17.40 -7.04 18.84
CA SER A 378 17.91 -8.03 19.81
C SER A 378 17.78 -7.51 21.25
N VAL A 379 17.35 -8.39 22.16
CA VAL A 379 17.29 -8.13 23.61
C VAL A 379 18.44 -8.90 24.28
N PRO A 380 19.44 -8.21 24.86
CA PRO A 380 20.53 -8.87 25.57
C PRO A 380 20.01 -9.53 26.86
N VAL A 381 20.53 -10.72 27.19
CA VAL A 381 20.38 -11.31 28.52
C VAL A 381 21.66 -11.13 29.32
N ASN A 382 21.56 -10.72 30.59
CA ASN A 382 22.73 -10.53 31.43
C ASN A 382 23.41 -11.88 31.73
N VAL A 383 24.59 -12.09 31.17
CA VAL A 383 25.34 -13.35 31.27
C VAL A 383 25.80 -13.69 32.70
N PHE A 384 25.83 -12.71 33.61
CA PHE A 384 26.17 -12.90 35.02
C PHE A 384 24.96 -13.15 35.92
N ASN A 385 23.74 -12.84 35.46
CA ASN A 385 22.52 -13.09 36.20
C ASN A 385 21.39 -13.56 35.27
N ARG A 386 21.37 -14.87 34.98
CA ARG A 386 20.46 -15.54 34.03
C ARG A 386 18.97 -15.52 34.42
N THR A 387 18.58 -14.75 35.43
CA THR A 387 17.19 -14.60 35.90
C THR A 387 16.63 -13.20 35.69
N GLN A 388 17.43 -12.26 35.17
CA GLN A 388 16.99 -10.89 34.91
C GLN A 388 17.12 -10.57 33.42
N VAL A 389 15.96 -10.36 32.77
CA VAL A 389 15.88 -9.63 31.50
C VAL A 389 16.25 -8.19 31.82
N VAL A 390 17.31 -7.67 31.19
CA VAL A 390 17.59 -6.23 31.25
C VAL A 390 16.55 -5.55 30.37
N ASN A 391 15.92 -4.48 30.87
CA ASN A 391 14.90 -3.74 30.14
C ASN A 391 15.47 -2.94 28.94
N GLU A 392 16.65 -3.28 28.45
CA GLU A 392 17.36 -2.53 27.42
C GLU A 392 17.16 -3.23 26.08
N VAL A 393 16.86 -2.46 25.03
CA VAL A 393 16.68 -2.98 23.67
C VAL A 393 17.68 -2.28 22.76
N PHE A 394 18.40 -3.07 21.97
CA PHE A 394 19.34 -2.56 21.01
C PHE A 394 18.76 -2.69 19.60
N MET A 395 18.67 -1.56 18.91
CA MET A 395 18.23 -1.49 17.52
C MET A 395 19.41 -1.16 16.63
N ALA A 396 19.81 -2.14 15.81
CA ALA A 396 20.80 -1.92 14.78
C ALA A 396 20.14 -1.24 13.57
N LEU A 397 20.79 -0.19 13.07
CA LEU A 397 20.39 0.53 11.88
C LEU A 397 21.51 0.44 10.85
N PHE A 398 21.16 0.30 9.59
CA PHE A 398 22.11 0.29 8.49
C PHE A 398 21.59 1.16 7.36
N LYS A 399 22.48 1.94 6.75
CA LYS A 399 22.20 2.70 5.53
C LYS A 399 22.83 1.92 4.37
N PRO A 400 22.03 1.38 3.44
CA PRO A 400 22.55 0.80 2.22
C PRO A 400 23.45 1.82 1.50
N ASP A 401 24.59 1.36 1.01
CA ASP A 401 25.44 2.19 0.16
C ASP A 401 24.70 2.53 -1.15
N GLU A 402 24.79 3.79 -1.59
CA GLU A 402 24.10 4.29 -2.79
C GLU A 402 24.52 3.55 -4.07
N ASN A 403 25.69 2.88 -4.07
CA ASN A 403 26.20 2.09 -5.19
C ASN A 403 26.08 0.57 -4.97
N ALA A 404 25.27 0.12 -3.99
CA ALA A 404 25.09 -1.29 -3.65
C ALA A 404 26.40 -2.02 -3.27
N LEU A 405 27.39 -1.29 -2.74
CA LEU A 405 28.62 -1.89 -2.24
C LEU A 405 28.36 -2.69 -0.95
N PRO A 406 29.13 -3.77 -0.67
CA PRO A 406 28.93 -4.65 0.48
C PRO A 406 29.34 -4.03 1.83
N LEU A 407 29.83 -2.78 1.85
CA LEU A 407 30.22 -2.08 3.07
C LEU A 407 29.15 -1.05 3.43
N TRP A 408 28.36 -1.34 4.46
CA TRP A 408 27.26 -0.48 4.87
C TRP A 408 27.63 0.30 6.12
N ASN A 409 27.34 1.59 6.10
CA ASN A 409 27.42 2.40 7.31
C ASN A 409 26.29 1.96 8.25
N GLY A 410 26.65 1.58 9.47
CA GLY A 410 25.71 1.13 10.48
C GLY A 410 25.80 1.97 11.75
N ASN A 411 24.78 1.86 12.58
CA ASN A 411 24.72 2.47 13.90
C ASN A 411 23.90 1.59 14.84
N LEU A 412 24.18 1.66 16.13
CA LEU A 412 23.46 0.91 17.16
C LEU A 412 22.81 1.90 18.13
N LYS A 413 21.49 1.81 18.24
CA LYS A 413 20.71 2.68 19.12
C LYS A 413 20.18 1.90 20.31
N LYS A 414 20.33 2.47 21.50
CA LYS A 414 19.87 1.86 22.75
C LYS A 414 18.56 2.51 23.19
N LEU A 415 17.53 1.70 23.38
CA LEU A 415 16.22 2.06 23.92
C LEU A 415 15.93 1.22 25.18
N ARG A 416 14.80 1.49 25.83
CA ARG A 416 14.37 0.74 27.01
C ARG A 416 12.92 0.28 26.89
N VAL A 417 12.62 -0.95 27.29
CA VAL A 417 11.24 -1.40 27.51
C VAL A 417 10.70 -0.68 28.74
N GLY A 418 9.60 0.05 28.56
CA GLY A 418 8.87 0.75 29.62
C GLY A 418 7.37 0.51 29.52
N GLN A 419 6.63 1.17 30.40
CA GLN A 419 5.17 1.22 30.33
C GLN A 419 4.72 2.64 30.07
N ASN A 420 3.72 2.79 29.19
CA ASN A 420 3.08 4.06 28.94
C ASN A 420 2.39 4.55 30.22
N ALA A 421 2.73 5.76 30.68
CA ALA A 421 2.23 6.29 31.95
C ALA A 421 0.70 6.52 31.97
N THR A 422 0.04 6.57 30.80
CA THR A 422 -1.40 6.82 30.68
C THR A 422 -2.19 5.53 30.45
N THR A 423 -1.71 4.65 29.56
CA THR A 423 -2.44 3.43 29.17
C THR A 423 -1.98 2.18 29.90
N GLY A 424 -0.76 2.16 30.44
CA GLY A 424 -0.15 0.99 31.07
C GLY A 424 0.45 -0.02 30.08
N ASP A 425 0.36 0.25 28.77
CA ASP A 425 0.87 -0.64 27.72
C ASP A 425 2.39 -0.67 27.71
N THR A 426 2.96 -1.80 27.29
CA THR A 426 4.42 -1.93 27.14
C THR A 426 4.85 -1.22 25.86
N GLU A 427 5.85 -0.35 25.95
CA GLU A 427 6.38 0.43 24.82
C GLU A 427 7.91 0.54 24.90
N LEU A 428 8.55 0.81 23.76
CA LEU A 428 9.96 1.18 23.75
C LEU A 428 10.08 2.68 24.00
N GLN A 429 10.85 3.05 25.02
CA GLN A 429 11.04 4.42 25.45
C GLN A 429 12.44 4.93 25.14
N ASP A 430 12.50 6.23 24.86
CA ASP A 430 13.73 6.99 24.70
C ASP A 430 14.32 7.35 26.08
N VAL A 431 15.40 8.14 26.10
CA VAL A 431 16.05 8.57 27.35
C VAL A 431 15.11 9.38 28.27
N ASN A 432 14.07 9.99 27.72
CA ASN A 432 13.09 10.81 28.44
C ASN A 432 11.90 9.99 28.95
N GLY A 433 11.83 8.69 28.66
CA GLY A 433 10.71 7.85 29.03
C GLY A 433 9.49 8.01 28.12
N ILE A 434 9.67 8.58 26.92
CA ILE A 434 8.61 8.79 25.92
C ILE A 434 8.69 7.67 24.88
N ASN A 435 7.56 7.19 24.38
CA ASN A 435 7.52 6.23 23.27
C ASN A 435 8.43 6.68 22.12
N ALA A 436 9.44 5.86 21.85
CA ALA A 436 10.49 6.07 20.86
C ALA A 436 10.15 5.47 19.49
N ILE A 437 9.01 4.79 19.33
CA ILE A 437 8.64 4.10 18.09
C ILE A 437 7.44 4.78 17.43
N ASP A 438 7.55 5.03 16.14
CA ASP A 438 6.53 5.65 15.30
C ASP A 438 5.54 4.61 14.76
N ILE A 439 4.46 5.07 14.12
CA ILE A 439 3.40 4.22 13.58
C ILE A 439 3.88 3.27 12.47
N ASP A 440 5.00 3.59 11.81
CA ASP A 440 5.66 2.76 10.80
C ASP A 440 6.59 1.69 11.40
N GLY A 441 6.68 1.61 12.74
CA GLY A 441 7.51 0.65 13.46
C GLY A 441 9.00 1.06 13.55
N ARG A 442 9.38 2.23 13.04
CA ARG A 442 10.75 2.77 13.15
C ARG A 442 10.90 3.69 14.36
N ILE A 443 12.14 4.04 14.69
CA ILE A 443 12.44 5.02 15.73
C ILE A 443 11.83 6.38 15.33
N LYS A 444 11.17 7.09 16.23
CA LYS A 444 10.65 8.43 15.95
C LYS A 444 11.79 9.41 15.67
N ARG A 445 11.53 10.40 14.84
CA ARG A 445 12.54 11.40 14.41
C ARG A 445 12.94 12.37 15.51
N ASP A 446 12.09 12.51 16.52
CA ASP A 446 12.29 13.31 17.72
C ASP A 446 12.80 12.49 18.92
N ALA A 447 13.00 11.17 18.77
CA ALA A 447 13.51 10.33 19.86
C ALA A 447 15.00 10.60 20.15
N VAL A 448 15.33 10.63 21.44
CA VAL A 448 16.72 10.71 21.92
C VAL A 448 17.12 9.38 22.56
N THR A 449 17.97 8.61 21.88
CA THR A 449 18.38 7.27 22.34
C THR A 449 19.45 7.33 23.43
N PHE A 450 19.55 6.29 24.27
CA PHE A 450 20.32 6.32 25.53
C PHE A 450 21.84 6.49 25.37
N TRP A 451 22.39 6.29 24.18
CA TRP A 451 23.82 6.46 23.90
C TRP A 451 24.15 7.77 23.21
N THR A 452 23.14 8.60 22.95
CA THR A 452 23.32 9.87 22.27
C THR A 452 23.79 10.95 23.24
N ASP A 453 24.95 11.53 22.94
CA ASP A 453 25.36 12.85 23.42
C ASP A 453 24.73 13.94 22.54
N VAL A 454 23.63 14.51 23.04
CA VAL A 454 22.88 15.56 22.33
C VAL A 454 23.75 16.77 21.97
N SER A 455 24.79 17.07 22.75
CA SER A 455 25.65 18.23 22.53
C SER A 455 26.63 18.05 21.36
N ALA A 456 26.94 16.81 21.01
CA ALA A 456 27.84 16.44 19.93
C ALA A 456 27.08 15.94 18.68
N LEU A 457 25.78 16.16 18.61
CA LEU A 457 24.99 15.73 17.45
C LEU A 457 25.31 16.59 16.22
N PRO A 458 25.55 15.98 15.04
CA PRO A 458 25.60 16.74 13.80
C PRO A 458 24.22 17.35 13.48
N PRO A 459 24.17 18.35 12.57
CA PRO A 459 22.91 18.92 12.10
C PRO A 459 21.94 17.83 11.61
N PRO A 460 20.62 18.05 11.73
CA PRO A 460 19.65 17.11 11.19
C PRO A 460 19.85 16.87 9.70
N VAL A 461 19.74 15.61 9.32
CA VAL A 461 19.67 15.18 7.92
C VAL A 461 18.23 14.84 7.59
N ASP A 462 17.84 15.07 6.34
CA ASP A 462 16.48 14.85 5.86
C ASP A 462 15.43 15.58 6.73
N ASP A 463 14.56 14.82 7.38
CA ASP A 463 13.44 15.29 8.19
C ASP A 463 13.60 14.95 9.68
N GLU A 464 14.84 14.69 10.10
CA GLU A 464 15.19 14.49 11.50
C GLU A 464 15.07 15.79 12.32
N VAL A 465 14.87 15.66 13.63
CA VAL A 465 14.66 16.81 14.52
C VAL A 465 15.98 17.28 15.13
N ALA A 466 16.14 18.60 15.30
CA ALA A 466 17.28 19.19 16.00
C ALA A 466 17.31 18.74 17.47
N GLY A 467 18.47 18.31 17.96
CA GLY A 467 18.63 17.80 19.33
C GLY A 467 18.20 16.34 19.55
N ALA A 468 17.71 15.65 18.52
CA ALA A 468 17.39 14.23 18.55
C ALA A 468 18.28 13.45 17.57
N ASP A 469 18.62 12.20 17.89
CA ASP A 469 19.33 11.33 16.96
C ASP A 469 18.39 10.57 16.03
N GLY A 470 17.15 10.34 16.46
CA GLY A 470 16.06 9.86 15.62
C GLY A 470 16.32 8.52 14.94
N ARG A 471 15.86 8.34 13.70
CA ARG A 471 16.02 7.08 12.94
C ARG A 471 17.22 7.08 11.99
N SER A 472 17.99 8.15 11.97
CA SER A 472 19.12 8.31 11.08
C SER A 472 20.35 7.53 11.55
N VAL A 473 20.98 6.84 10.58
CA VAL A 473 22.21 6.06 10.79
C VAL A 473 23.40 6.95 11.16
N PRO A 474 23.75 8.03 10.43
CA PRO A 474 24.93 8.85 10.74
C PRO A 474 24.81 9.72 12.00
N ARG A 475 23.80 9.52 12.85
CA ARG A 475 23.44 10.46 13.92
C ARG A 475 23.20 9.75 15.25
N GLY A 476 23.94 10.18 16.28
CA GLY A 476 23.84 9.70 17.67
C GLY A 476 24.09 8.20 17.85
N GLY A 477 23.57 7.62 18.93
CA GLY A 477 23.76 6.20 19.23
C GLY A 477 25.22 5.82 19.48
N ALA A 478 25.59 4.57 19.16
CA ALA A 478 26.95 4.06 19.34
C ALA A 478 27.95 4.59 18.30
N GLY A 479 27.46 5.10 17.16
CA GLY A 479 28.28 5.62 16.07
C GLY A 479 28.71 7.08 16.25
N GLN A 480 28.44 7.68 17.41
CA GLN A 480 28.80 9.06 17.74
C GLN A 480 30.25 9.23 18.20
#